data_AF-A0A7C3DEM9-F1
#
_entry.id   AF-A0A7C3DEM9-F1
#
_cell.length_a   1.000
_cell.length_b   1.000
_cell.length_c   1.000
_cell.angle_alpha   90.00
_cell.angle_beta   90.00
_cell.angle_gamma   90.00
#
_symmetry.space_group_name_H-M   'P 1'
#
loop_
_entity.id
_entity.type
_entity.pdbx_description
1 polymer ?
#
loop_
_entity_poly.entity_id
_entity_poly.type
_entity_poly.pdbx_seq_one_letter_code
_entity_poly.pdbx_strand_id
1 'polypeptide(L)' 'MSKSIGVECRFEADGRIRVDRIQLDGKWLPVGQGRQWSDENGRHLLIMLPNNQTRELLLQADTLAWILLPGRTAVV' A
#
# COMPACT_ATOMS: atom_id res chain seq x y z
N MET A 1 -4.91 20.51 7.74
CA MET A 1 -5.68 19.62 6.83
C MET A 1 -4.93 18.31 6.78
N SER A 2 -5.57 17.18 7.11
CA SER A 2 -4.95 15.86 6.93
C SER A 2 -4.78 15.62 5.43
N LYS A 3 -3.57 15.26 5.00
CA LYS A 3 -3.28 14.95 3.60
C LYS A 3 -3.93 13.60 3.29
N SER A 4 -4.97 13.59 2.46
CA SER A 4 -5.63 12.36 2.03
C SER A 4 -4.76 11.62 1.01
N ILE A 5 -4.91 10.29 0.97
CA ILE A 5 -4.24 9.42 0.02
C ILE A 5 -5.34 8.64 -0.70
N GLY A 6 -5.36 8.72 -2.02
CA GLY A 6 -6.26 7.93 -2.85
C GLY A 6 -5.62 6.57 -3.15
N VAL A 7 -6.42 5.51 -3.17
CA VAL A 7 -5.97 4.18 -3.60
C VAL A 7 -7.00 3.62 -4.56
N GLU A 8 -6.56 3.18 -5.73
CA GLU A 8 -7.38 2.43 -6.67
C GLU A 8 -6.88 0.99 -6.70
N CYS A 9 -7.76 0.05 -6.39
CA CYS A 9 -7.42 -1.35 -6.30
C CYS A 9 -8.59 -2.26 -6.68
N ARG A 10 -8.27 -3.52 -6.92
CA ARG A 10 -9.21 -4.61 -7.16
C ARG A 10 -8.99 -5.71 -6.15
N PHE A 11 -10.08 -6.34 -5.71
CA PHE A 11 -10.02 -7.57 -4.94
C PHE A 11 -10.03 -8.76 -5.88
N GLU A 12 -9.09 -9.67 -5.69
CA GLU A 12 -9.07 -10.97 -6.32
C GLU A 12 -10.00 -11.92 -5.56
N ALA A 13 -10.47 -12.98 -6.22
CA ALA A 13 -11.44 -13.91 -5.64
C ALA A 13 -10.93 -14.65 -4.38
N ASP A 14 -9.61 -14.75 -4.22
CA ASP A 14 -8.95 -15.33 -3.04
C ASP A 14 -8.74 -14.31 -1.90
N GLY A 15 -9.27 -13.09 -2.04
CA GLY A 15 -9.13 -12.01 -1.09
C GLY A 15 -7.81 -11.25 -1.21
N ARG A 16 -6.94 -11.54 -2.20
CA ARG A 16 -5.78 -10.70 -2.51
C ARG A 16 -6.19 -9.34 -3.05
N ILE A 17 -5.35 -8.33 -2.82
CA ILE A 17 -5.59 -6.98 -3.34
C ILE A 17 -4.59 -6.74 -4.47
N ARG A 18 -5.07 -6.19 -5.58
CA ARG A 18 -4.25 -5.66 -6.66
C ARG A 18 -4.39 -4.14 -6.68
N VAL A 19 -3.34 -3.42 -6.30
CA VAL A 19 -3.32 -1.95 -6.39
C VAL A 19 -2.84 -1.53 -7.78
N ASP A 20 -3.64 -0.71 -8.43
CA ASP A 20 -3.35 -0.22 -9.78
C ASP A 20 -2.64 1.15 -9.72
N ARG A 21 -3.09 2.05 -8.83
CA ARG A 21 -2.52 3.39 -8.62
C ARG A 21 -2.81 3.97 -7.25
N ILE A 22 -1.99 4.94 -6.83
CA ILE A 22 -2.24 5.75 -5.63
C ILE A 22 -2.27 7.25 -5.96
N GLN A 23 -2.99 8.04 -5.19
CA GLN A 23 -3.02 9.49 -5.31
C GLN A 23 -2.17 10.12 -4.22
N LEU A 24 -1.11 10.82 -4.62
CA LEU A 24 -0.26 11.62 -3.75
C LEU A 24 -0.22 13.05 -4.28
N ASP A 25 -0.41 14.03 -3.40
CA ASP A 25 -0.37 15.46 -3.77
C ASP A 25 -1.30 15.80 -4.95
N GLY A 26 -2.50 15.21 -4.95
CA GLY A 26 -3.51 15.39 -5.98
C GLY A 26 -3.25 14.62 -7.28
N LYS A 27 -2.07 13.99 -7.45
CA LYS A 27 -1.70 13.25 -8.66
C LYS A 27 -1.83 11.75 -8.48
N TRP A 28 -2.50 11.11 -9.43
CA TRP A 28 -2.53 9.65 -9.54
C TRP A 28 -1.24 9.13 -10.17
N LEU A 29 -0.58 8.20 -9.48
CA LEU A 29 0.65 7.55 -9.88
C LEU A 29 0.40 6.04 -10.01
N PRO A 30 0.72 5.41 -11.16
CA PRO A 30 0.68 3.95 -11.26
C PRO A 30 1.70 3.35 -10.31
N VAL A 31 1.42 2.15 -9.81
CA VAL A 31 2.34 1.45 -8.91
C VAL A 31 2.69 0.07 -9.44
N GLY A 32 3.95 -0.32 -9.22
CA GLY A 32 4.31 -1.73 -9.22
C GLY A 32 3.88 -2.36 -7.90
N GLN A 33 3.44 -3.62 -7.94
CA GLN A 33 3.06 -4.35 -6.73
C GLN A 33 4.13 -5.36 -6.34
N GLY A 34 4.54 -5.34 -5.08
CA GLY A 34 5.44 -6.33 -4.48
C GLY A 34 4.69 -7.39 -3.65
N ARG A 35 5.35 -7.83 -2.56
CA ARG A 35 4.82 -8.83 -1.65
C ARG A 35 3.57 -8.32 -0.90
N GLN A 36 2.64 -9.25 -0.67
CA GLN A 36 1.60 -9.15 0.34
C GLN A 36 1.90 -10.12 1.47
N TRP A 37 1.72 -9.69 2.72
CA TRP A 37 1.87 -10.54 3.90
C TRP A 37 0.97 -10.07 5.03
N SER A 38 0.86 -10.90 6.07
CA SER A 38 0.17 -10.54 7.30
C SER A 38 1.11 -10.81 8.49
N ASP A 39 1.08 -9.94 9.48
CA ASP A 39 1.73 -10.10 10.79
C ASP A 39 0.84 -9.53 11.90
N GLU A 40 1.35 -9.40 13.13
CA GLU A 40 0.56 -8.89 14.26
C GLU A 40 0.01 -7.46 14.07
N ASN A 41 0.60 -6.66 13.18
CA ASN A 41 0.15 -5.29 12.90
C ASN A 41 -1.02 -5.25 11.92
N GLY A 42 -1.22 -6.32 11.15
CA GLY A 42 -2.31 -6.47 10.20
C GLY A 42 -1.85 -6.95 8.84
N ARG A 43 -2.46 -6.40 7.79
CA ARG A 43 -2.23 -6.84 6.42
C ARG A 43 -1.43 -5.81 5.65
N HIS A 44 -0.31 -6.25 5.11
CA HIS A 44 0.68 -5.40 4.47
C HIS A 44 0.69 -5.64 2.96
N LEU A 45 0.94 -4.56 2.23
CA LEU A 45 1.15 -4.57 0.80
C LEU A 45 2.28 -3.63 0.40
N LEU A 46 3.34 -4.18 -0.18
CA LEU A 46 4.43 -3.40 -0.76
C LEU A 46 4.03 -2.86 -2.13
N ILE A 47 4.24 -1.55 -2.32
CA ILE A 47 4.06 -0.87 -3.61
C ILE A 47 5.33 -0.13 -4.01
N MET A 48 5.57 -0.06 -5.32
CA MET A 48 6.71 0.62 -5.93
C MET A 48 6.19 1.79 -6.76
N LEU A 49 6.67 2.99 -6.46
CA LEU A 49 6.35 4.20 -7.21
C LEU A 49 7.23 4.30 -8.46
N PRO A 50 6.83 5.11 -9.47
CA PRO A 50 7.60 5.25 -10.72
C PRO A 50 9.03 5.78 -10.55
N ASN A 51 9.35 6.40 -9.40
CA ASN A 51 10.68 6.89 -9.06
C ASN A 51 11.53 5.84 -8.30
N ASN A 52 11.17 4.56 -8.38
CA ASN A 52 11.79 3.44 -7.66
C ASN A 52 11.72 3.53 -6.13
N GLN A 53 10.93 4.44 -5.57
CA GLN A 53 10.67 4.45 -4.14
C GLN A 53 9.66 3.37 -3.76
N THR A 54 9.95 2.64 -2.69
CA THR A 54 9.00 1.73 -2.07
C THR A 54 8.16 2.44 -1.01
N ARG A 55 6.90 2.02 -0.93
CA ARG A 55 5.95 2.37 0.13
C ARG A 55 5.18 1.13 0.53
N GLU A 56 4.55 1.18 1.68
CA GLU A 56 3.75 0.07 2.19
C GLU A 56 2.35 0.58 2.54
N LEU A 57 1.34 -0.11 2.03
CA LEU A 57 -0.04 0.04 2.48
C LEU A 57 -0.29 -1.00 3.57
N LEU A 58 -0.64 -0.52 4.77
CA LEU A 58 -0.99 -1.37 5.91
C LEU A 58 -2.46 -1.15 6.26
N LEU A 59 -3.24 -2.24 6.22
CA LEU A 59 -4.52 -2.33 6.90
C LEU A 59 -4.28 -2.82 8.33
N GLN A 60 -4.41 -1.93 9.30
CA GLN A 60 -4.16 -2.23 10.71
C GLN A 60 -5.20 -3.22 11.26
N ALA A 61 -4.76 -4.23 12.01
CA ALA A 61 -5.63 -5.30 12.50
C ALA A 61 -6.67 -4.82 13.53
N ASP A 62 -6.31 -3.84 14.36
CA ASP A 62 -7.08 -3.38 15.51
C ASP A 62 -8.14 -2.34 15.16
N THR A 63 -7.78 -1.41 14.29
CA THR A 63 -8.57 -0.23 13.93
C THR A 63 -9.24 -0.36 12.57
N LEU A 64 -8.80 -1.33 11.75
CA LEU A 64 -9.17 -1.45 10.34
C LEU A 64 -8.87 -0.18 9.53
N ALA A 65 -7.93 0.64 10.02
CA ALA A 65 -7.47 1.83 9.33
C ALA A 65 -6.41 1.47 8.28
N TRP A 66 -6.49 2.14 7.13
CA TRP A 66 -5.45 2.08 6.11
C TRP A 66 -4.44 3.20 6.32
N ILE A 67 -3.16 2.83 6.35
CA ILE A 67 -2.04 3.79 6.45
C ILE A 67 -1.00 3.55 5.36
N LEU A 68 -0.37 4.63 4.91
CA LEU A 68 0.77 4.58 3.99
C LEU A 68 2.06 4.79 4.78
N LEU A 69 2.89 3.77 4.83
CA LEU A 69 4.19 3.79 5.50
C LEU A 69 5.33 3.98 4.48
N PRO A 70 6.47 4.55 4.91
CA PRO A 70 7.70 4.44 4.13
C PRO A 70 8.05 2.96 3.92
N GLY A 71 8.52 2.60 2.72
CA GLY A 71 8.97 1.24 2.47
C GLY A 71 10.14 0.91 3.39
N ARG A 72 10.00 -0.13 4.21
CA ARG A 72 11.13 -0.65 4.98
C ARG A 72 12.12 -1.26 3.99
N THR A 73 13.38 -0.84 4.04
CA THR A 73 14.46 -1.61 3.42
C THR A 73 14.38 -3.02 4.00
N ALA A 74 14.05 -4.01 3.18
CA ALA A 74 14.15 -5.39 3.62
C ALA A 74 15.61 -5.63 4.02
N VAL A 75 15.85 -5.83 5.32
CA VAL A 75 17.11 -6.44 5.76
C VAL A 75 17.01 -7.88 5.25
N VAL A 76 17.84 -8.18 4.26
CA VAL A 76 18.03 -9.54 3.71
C VAL A 76 18.65 -10.42 4.77
#